data_AF-A0A8C7KL78-F1
#
_entry.id   AF-A0A8C7KL78-F1
#
_cell.length_a   1.000
_cell.length_b   1.000
_cell.length_c   1.000
_cell.angle_alpha   90.00
_cell.angle_beta   90.00
_cell.angle_gamma   90.00
#
_symmetry.space_group_name_H-M   'P 1'
#
loop_
_entity.id
_entity.type
_entity.pdbx_description
1 polymer ?
#
loop_
_entity_poly.entity_id
_entity_poly.type
_entity_poly.pdbx_seq_one_letter_code
_entity_poly.pdbx_strand_id
1 'polypeptide(L)'
;MNAYMAYKVSTRTTLPMFRNRTFSVWRRFSDFLGLYEKLSVKHSLNGCIIPPPPEKSVVGMTKVKVGKDDSSSADFVERRRAALERYLQRVVCHPSLLQDPDVREFLERDELPRAVGTHTLSGAGFLKMINRASDAVSKMTIKISDSDAWFDNKLQEVESEELQLRKLHAVVDSLVNHRKELCGNTAVFAKSMLLADYIRLLGAVRGCFEQRMKTWQRWQEAQSTLQKKREVEAKLLWANKPDKLQQAKEEITEWEGKVTQYERDFDRISVTVRKEFLRFEKEKSNDFKSQIVKYLESLLQSQQRHVKFWEAFLPEAKAIA
;
A
#
# COMPACT_ATOMS: atom_id res chain seq x y z
N MET A 1 -5.76 30.69 18.12
CA MET A 1 -6.78 30.13 17.22
C MET A 1 -6.45 28.67 16.97
N ASN A 2 -7.31 27.73 17.36
CA ASN A 2 -7.10 26.31 17.04
C ASN A 2 -7.54 26.05 15.59
N ALA A 3 -6.65 25.49 14.76
CA ALA A 3 -6.99 25.07 13.40
C ALA A 3 -8.08 23.99 13.43
N TYR A 4 -9.06 24.09 12.53
CA TYR A 4 -10.17 23.13 12.40
C TYR A 4 -10.42 22.81 10.92
N MET A 5 -10.98 21.63 10.67
CA MET A 5 -11.44 21.25 9.34
C MET A 5 -12.90 21.64 9.15
N ALA A 6 -13.23 22.18 7.98
CA ALA A 6 -14.60 22.47 7.55
C ALA A 6 -14.93 21.70 6.27
N TYR A 7 -16.17 21.24 6.17
CA TYR A 7 -16.74 20.53 5.04
C TYR A 7 -17.71 21.46 4.33
N LYS A 8 -17.62 21.52 3.01
CA LYS A 8 -18.62 22.19 2.18
C LYS A 8 -19.80 21.24 2.00
N VAL A 9 -20.94 21.58 2.60
CA VAL A 9 -22.20 20.86 2.43
C VAL A 9 -22.97 21.54 1.32
N SER A 10 -23.19 20.83 0.22
CA SER A 10 -23.95 21.31 -0.93
C SER A 10 -25.30 20.63 -0.99
N THR A 11 -26.37 21.42 -0.97
CA THR A 11 -27.74 20.92 -0.92
C THR A 11 -28.46 21.27 -2.20
N ARG A 12 -29.20 20.31 -2.75
CA ARG A 12 -30.14 20.50 -3.86
C ARG A 12 -31.49 19.94 -3.45
N THR A 13 -32.54 20.74 -3.54
CA THR A 13 -33.88 20.39 -3.05
C THR A 13 -34.98 20.97 -3.94
N THR A 14 -36.11 20.27 -4.01
CA THR A 14 -37.34 20.73 -4.65
C THR A 14 -38.39 21.19 -3.63
N LEU A 15 -38.08 21.10 -2.33
CA LEU A 15 -39.02 21.38 -1.26
C LEU A 15 -39.22 22.90 -1.07
N PRO A 16 -40.47 23.39 -0.96
CA PRO A 16 -40.79 24.81 -0.87
C PRO A 16 -40.39 25.45 0.47
N MET A 17 -40.04 24.64 1.47
CA MET A 17 -39.62 25.09 2.79
C MET A 17 -38.18 25.60 2.86
N PHE A 18 -37.44 25.53 1.75
CA PHE A 18 -36.08 26.07 1.62
C PHE A 18 -36.09 27.33 0.77
N ARG A 19 -35.25 28.32 1.13
CA ARG A 19 -35.18 29.61 0.44
C ARG A 19 -34.66 29.48 -0.99
N ASN A 20 -33.69 28.60 -1.20
CA ASN A 20 -33.03 28.38 -2.48
C ASN A 20 -33.07 26.89 -2.86
N ARG A 21 -33.18 26.60 -4.15
CA ARG A 21 -33.20 25.21 -4.67
C ARG A 21 -31.81 24.56 -4.66
N THR A 22 -30.76 25.37 -4.70
CA THR A 22 -29.37 24.93 -4.63
C THR A 22 -28.60 25.94 -3.79
N PHE A 23 -27.88 25.48 -2.76
CA PHE A 23 -27.06 26.33 -1.90
C PHE A 23 -25.92 25.51 -1.28
N SER A 24 -24.96 26.17 -0.65
CA SER A 24 -23.86 25.49 0.03
C SER A 24 -23.42 26.25 1.27
N VAL A 25 -23.12 25.51 2.32
CA VAL A 25 -22.69 26.04 3.61
C VAL A 25 -21.44 25.31 4.09
N TRP A 26 -20.60 26.00 4.87
CA TRP A 26 -19.44 25.38 5.50
C TRP A 26 -19.80 24.88 6.89
N ARG A 27 -19.48 23.63 7.19
CA ARG A 27 -19.76 22.98 8.48
C ARG A 27 -18.53 22.30 9.04
N ARG A 28 -18.29 22.49 10.32
CA ARG A 28 -17.25 21.78 11.07
C ARG A 28 -17.84 20.48 11.58
N PHE A 29 -16.96 19.52 11.86
CA PHE A 29 -17.36 18.26 12.47
C PHE A 29 -18.16 18.46 13.79
N SER A 30 -17.83 19.47 14.59
CA SER A 30 -18.58 19.84 15.80
C SER A 30 -20.03 20.22 15.53
N ASP A 31 -20.32 20.79 14.36
CA ASP A 31 -21.65 21.28 14.01
C ASP A 31 -22.56 20.10 13.69
N PHE A 32 -22.04 19.04 13.05
CA PHE A 32 -22.75 17.78 12.84
C PHE A 32 -23.10 17.09 14.16
N LEU A 33 -22.19 17.12 15.14
CA LEU A 33 -22.45 16.58 16.48
C LEU A 33 -23.51 17.40 17.24
N GLY A 34 -23.44 18.73 17.15
CA GLY A 34 -24.45 19.61 17.74
C GLY A 34 -25.83 19.36 17.15
N LEU A 35 -25.93 19.15 15.83
CA LEU A 35 -27.19 18.75 15.19
C LEU A 35 -27.71 17.42 15.75
N TYR A 36 -26.85 16.40 15.85
CA TYR A 36 -27.24 15.09 16.40
C TYR A 36 -27.76 15.18 17.83
N GLU A 37 -27.09 15.96 18.70
CA GLU A 37 -27.49 16.15 20.10
C GLU A 37 -28.89 16.75 20.21
N LYS A 38 -29.16 17.83 19.47
CA LYS A 38 -30.48 18.47 19.44
C LYS A 38 -31.56 17.52 18.93
N LEU A 39 -31.30 16.78 17.85
CA LEU A 39 -32.26 15.82 17.30
C LEU A 39 -32.51 14.65 18.25
N SER A 40 -31.45 14.14 18.90
CA SER A 40 -31.55 13.05 19.86
C SER A 40 -32.40 13.43 21.07
N VAL A 41 -32.18 14.61 21.67
CA VAL A 41 -32.98 15.07 22.81
C VAL A 41 -34.45 15.25 22.46
N LYS A 42 -34.75 15.83 21.28
CA LYS A 42 -36.12 16.12 20.86
C LYS A 42 -36.90 14.90 20.40
N HIS A 43 -36.28 14.01 19.63
CA HIS A 43 -36.99 12.98 18.86
C HIS A 43 -36.77 11.56 19.40
N SER A 44 -35.71 11.29 20.18
CA SER A 44 -35.46 9.96 20.76
C SER A 44 -36.53 9.56 21.78
N LEU A 45 -36.96 10.49 22.63
CA LEU A 45 -38.04 10.26 23.60
C LEU A 45 -39.39 9.97 22.94
N ASN A 46 -39.55 10.36 21.67
CA ASN A 46 -40.75 10.10 20.87
C ASN A 46 -40.63 8.83 20.03
N GLY A 47 -39.61 8.00 20.25
CA GLY A 47 -39.39 6.74 19.52
C GLY A 47 -38.86 6.90 18.09
N CYS A 48 -38.37 8.09 17.70
CA CYS A 48 -37.78 8.28 16.36
C CYS A 48 -36.35 7.72 16.30
N ILE A 49 -36.01 7.01 15.23
CA ILE A 49 -34.67 6.49 14.97
C ILE A 49 -33.75 7.63 14.51
N ILE A 50 -32.79 8.01 15.36
CA ILE A 50 -31.83 9.08 15.05
C ILE A 50 -30.53 8.45 14.54
N PRO A 51 -30.12 8.71 13.28
CA PRO A 51 -28.87 8.19 12.75
C PRO A 51 -27.68 8.65 13.60
N PRO A 52 -26.75 7.78 14.02
CA PRO A 52 -25.58 8.21 14.77
C PRO A 52 -24.58 8.92 13.84
N PRO A 53 -23.93 10.00 14.27
CA PRO A 53 -22.85 10.63 13.53
C PRO A 53 -21.59 9.75 13.59
N PRO A 54 -20.65 9.91 12.65
CA PRO A 54 -19.36 9.21 12.72
C PRO A 54 -18.59 9.56 14.00
N GLU A 55 -17.89 8.58 14.57
CA GLU A 55 -17.15 8.76 15.82
C GLU A 55 -16.01 9.81 15.70
N LYS A 56 -15.73 10.46 16.84
CA LYS A 56 -14.51 11.26 17.04
C LYS A 56 -13.30 10.33 17.09
N SER A 57 -12.73 9.98 15.94
CA SER A 57 -11.42 9.33 15.92
C SER A 57 -10.35 10.26 16.50
N VAL A 58 -9.91 9.98 17.73
CA VAL A 58 -8.82 10.67 18.43
C VAL A 58 -7.47 10.34 17.78
N VAL A 59 -7.33 9.12 17.26
CA VAL A 59 -6.10 8.58 16.64
C VAL A 59 -5.77 9.27 15.31
N GLY A 60 -6.77 9.66 14.51
CA GLY A 60 -6.55 10.38 13.25
C GLY A 60 -6.21 11.87 13.43
N MET A 61 -6.71 12.52 14.49
CA MET A 61 -6.44 13.94 14.73
C MET A 61 -4.99 14.23 15.17
N THR A 62 -4.36 13.30 15.89
CA THR A 62 -2.95 13.43 16.31
C THR A 62 -1.98 13.18 15.15
N LYS A 63 -2.33 12.32 14.19
CA LYS A 63 -1.51 12.03 13.00
C LYS A 63 -1.53 13.14 11.94
N VAL A 64 -2.68 13.80 11.72
CA VAL A 64 -2.76 14.94 10.76
C VAL A 64 -1.87 16.12 11.18
N LYS A 65 -1.51 16.21 12.46
CA LYS A 65 -0.68 17.29 13.02
C LYS A 65 0.83 17.00 13.02
N VAL A 66 1.24 15.76 12.76
CA VAL A 66 2.65 15.36 12.67
C VAL A 66 2.90 14.90 11.24
N GLY A 67 3.38 15.81 10.40
CA GLY A 67 3.63 15.56 8.98
C GLY A 67 4.60 14.39 8.78
N LYS A 68 4.06 13.24 8.38
CA LYS A 68 4.73 12.20 7.58
C LYS A 68 3.68 11.19 7.12
N ASP A 69 3.63 10.94 5.82
CA ASP A 69 2.69 10.09 5.05
C ASP A 69 1.38 10.77 4.57
N ASP A 70 1.50 11.50 3.46
CA ASP A 70 0.41 12.21 2.75
C ASP A 70 -0.77 11.31 2.33
N SER A 71 -0.58 9.99 2.18
CA SER A 71 -1.67 9.07 1.80
C SER A 71 -2.61 8.77 2.97
N SER A 72 -2.08 8.65 4.18
CA SER A 72 -2.85 8.20 5.36
C SER A 72 -3.78 9.28 5.92
N SER A 73 -3.37 10.55 5.79
CA SER A 73 -4.16 11.71 6.21
C SER A 73 -5.31 12.00 5.23
N ALA A 74 -5.07 11.90 3.93
CA ALA A 74 -6.09 12.05 2.89
C ALA A 74 -7.18 10.96 3.01
N ASP A 75 -6.77 9.70 3.18
CA ASP A 75 -7.69 8.57 3.38
C ASP A 75 -8.61 8.77 4.60
N PHE A 76 -8.07 9.31 5.69
CA PHE A 76 -8.84 9.59 6.90
C PHE A 76 -9.89 10.67 6.68
N VAL A 77 -9.50 11.78 6.04
CA VAL A 77 -10.39 12.90 5.75
C VAL A 77 -11.53 12.46 4.83
N GLU A 78 -11.22 11.66 3.81
CA GLU A 78 -12.22 11.17 2.86
C GLU A 78 -13.19 10.17 3.51
N ARG A 79 -12.70 9.23 4.32
CA ARG A 79 -13.57 8.31 5.09
C ARG A 79 -14.54 9.08 5.99
N ARG A 80 -14.04 10.12 6.67
CA ARG A 80 -14.87 10.96 7.53
C ARG A 80 -15.90 11.76 6.72
N ARG A 81 -15.49 12.36 5.59
CA ARG A 81 -16.39 13.09 4.68
C ARG A 81 -17.53 12.19 4.19
N ALA A 82 -17.22 10.98 3.71
CA ALA A 82 -18.21 10.01 3.25
C ALA A 82 -19.16 9.53 4.37
N ALA A 83 -18.67 9.41 5.61
CA ALA A 83 -19.52 9.05 6.75
C ALA A 83 -20.46 10.20 7.17
N LEU A 84 -19.98 11.45 7.14
CA LEU A 84 -20.79 12.64 7.39
C LEU A 84 -21.87 12.82 6.33
N GLU A 85 -21.55 12.57 5.06
CA GLU A 85 -22.51 12.59 3.96
C GLU A 85 -23.63 11.58 4.17
N ARG A 86 -23.30 10.31 4.49
CA ARG A 86 -24.30 9.28 4.79
C ARG A 86 -25.15 9.63 6.01
N TYR A 87 -24.54 10.15 7.07
CA TYR A 87 -25.26 10.64 8.24
C TYR A 87 -26.29 11.70 7.84
N LEU A 88 -25.85 12.74 7.11
CA LEU A 88 -26.71 13.85 6.72
C LEU A 88 -27.82 13.38 5.77
N GLN A 89 -27.50 12.51 4.80
CA GLN A 89 -28.49 11.89 3.91
C GLN A 89 -29.58 11.15 4.70
N ARG A 90 -29.21 10.34 5.70
CA ARG A 90 -30.18 9.63 6.54
C ARG A 90 -31.08 10.59 7.33
N VAL A 91 -30.51 11.68 7.85
CA VAL A 91 -31.27 12.72 8.57
C VAL A 91 -32.26 13.40 7.63
N VAL A 92 -31.84 13.84 6.44
CA VAL A 92 -32.72 14.57 5.51
C VAL A 92 -33.71 13.67 4.77
N CYS A 93 -33.47 12.35 4.69
CA CYS A 93 -34.44 11.39 4.14
C CYS A 93 -35.53 10.99 5.16
N HIS A 94 -35.35 11.28 6.45
CA HIS A 94 -36.35 10.96 7.46
C HIS A 94 -37.45 12.04 7.49
N PRO A 95 -38.75 11.69 7.27
CA PRO A 95 -39.84 12.67 7.16
C PRO A 95 -39.93 13.64 8.35
N SER A 96 -39.87 13.13 9.58
CA SER A 96 -39.96 13.97 10.79
C SER A 96 -38.70 14.81 11.05
N LEU A 97 -37.50 14.25 10.85
CA LEU A 97 -36.25 14.97 11.11
C LEU A 97 -36.02 16.08 10.09
N LEU A 98 -36.38 15.85 8.82
CA LEU A 98 -36.26 16.86 7.77
C LEU A 98 -37.07 18.13 8.08
N GLN A 99 -38.23 17.98 8.72
CA GLN A 99 -39.09 19.10 9.11
C GLN A 99 -38.57 19.85 10.35
N ASP A 100 -37.60 19.29 11.07
CA ASP A 100 -37.05 19.93 12.27
C ASP A 100 -36.35 21.25 11.92
N PRO A 101 -36.68 22.35 12.63
CA PRO A 101 -36.04 23.65 12.41
C PRO A 101 -34.51 23.61 12.49
N ASP A 102 -33.93 22.77 13.36
CA ASP A 102 -32.47 22.65 13.51
C ASP A 102 -31.80 22.02 12.27
N VAL A 103 -32.49 21.12 11.56
CA VAL A 103 -31.99 20.54 10.30
C VAL A 103 -31.99 21.59 9.20
N ARG A 104 -33.08 22.37 9.08
CA ARG A 104 -33.15 23.49 8.13
C ARG A 104 -32.07 24.53 8.43
N GLU A 105 -31.93 24.89 9.71
CA GLU A 105 -30.91 25.81 10.19
C GLU A 105 -29.49 25.33 9.84
N PHE A 106 -29.22 24.05 10.11
CA PHE A 106 -27.95 23.41 9.78
C PHE A 106 -27.67 23.38 8.27
N LEU A 107 -28.67 23.35 7.40
CA LEU A 107 -28.46 23.35 5.96
C LEU A 107 -28.31 24.78 5.39
N GLU A 108 -29.09 25.75 5.87
CA GLU A 108 -29.21 27.07 5.21
C GLU A 108 -28.40 28.20 5.84
N ARG A 109 -28.09 28.18 7.15
CA ARG A 109 -27.41 29.33 7.78
C ARG A 109 -25.94 29.40 7.40
N ASP A 110 -25.44 30.57 7.02
CA ASP A 110 -24.01 30.72 6.73
C ASP A 110 -23.13 30.46 7.97
N GLU A 111 -23.56 30.94 9.14
CA GLU A 111 -22.89 30.72 10.43
C GLU A 111 -23.84 30.17 11.49
N LEU A 112 -23.43 29.08 12.14
CA LEU A 112 -24.11 28.50 13.30
C LEU A 112 -23.45 29.00 14.59
N PRO A 113 -24.23 29.27 15.66
CA PRO A 113 -23.67 29.48 16.99
C PRO A 113 -22.75 28.32 17.35
N ARG A 114 -21.57 28.62 17.91
CA ARG A 114 -20.56 27.62 18.26
C ARG A 114 -21.22 26.58 19.16
N ALA A 115 -21.23 25.31 18.75
CA ALA A 115 -21.89 24.23 19.51
C ALA A 115 -21.27 24.08 20.92
N VAL A 116 -21.90 24.69 21.92
CA VAL A 116 -21.50 24.66 23.33
C VAL A 116 -21.98 23.34 23.92
N GLY A 117 -21.07 22.50 24.43
CA GLY A 117 -21.41 21.19 25.01
C GLY A 117 -20.78 19.97 24.31
N THR A 118 -20.27 20.12 23.09
CA THR A 118 -19.64 19.03 22.31
C THR A 118 -18.34 18.46 22.91
N HIS A 119 -17.85 19.00 24.04
CA HIS A 119 -16.66 18.55 24.76
C HIS A 119 -16.88 17.22 25.50
N THR A 120 -18.11 16.86 25.86
CA THR A 120 -18.44 15.63 26.60
C THR A 120 -18.51 14.37 25.72
N LEU A 121 -18.66 14.54 24.41
CA LEU A 121 -18.68 13.45 23.41
C LEU A 121 -17.28 12.90 23.07
N SER A 122 -16.22 13.36 23.74
CA SER A 122 -14.83 12.96 23.48
C SER A 122 -14.26 11.91 24.44
N GLY A 123 -15.05 11.41 25.38
CA GLY A 123 -14.57 10.43 26.36
C GLY A 123 -15.49 9.23 26.43
N ALA A 124 -14.92 8.10 26.85
CA ALA A 124 -15.53 6.81 27.16
C ALA A 124 -16.73 6.82 28.16
N GLY A 125 -17.42 7.95 28.33
CA GLY A 125 -18.56 8.14 29.23
C GLY A 125 -19.92 7.81 28.62
N PHE A 126 -20.14 7.99 27.31
CA PHE A 126 -21.46 7.70 26.70
C PHE A 126 -21.73 6.19 26.57
N LEU A 127 -20.70 5.40 26.29
CA LEU A 127 -20.79 3.92 26.23
C LEU A 127 -20.99 3.25 27.60
N LYS A 128 -20.66 3.92 28.71
CA LYS A 128 -20.85 3.36 30.06
C LYS A 128 -22.25 3.60 30.63
N MET A 129 -22.99 4.60 30.13
CA MET A 129 -24.31 4.91 30.67
C MET A 129 -25.43 4.08 30.01
N ILE A 130 -25.25 3.68 28.76
CA ILE A 130 -26.22 2.83 28.05
C ILE A 130 -26.06 1.35 28.45
N ASN A 131 -24.83 0.87 28.69
CA ASN A 131 -24.60 -0.51 29.12
C ASN A 131 -24.86 -0.77 30.62
N ARG A 132 -24.86 0.25 31.49
CA ARG A 132 -25.13 0.05 32.94
C ARG A 132 -26.62 0.03 33.31
N ALA A 133 -27.49 0.61 32.51
CA ALA A 133 -28.94 0.49 32.71
C ALA A 133 -29.48 -0.86 32.23
N SER A 134 -28.78 -1.53 31.30
CA SER A 134 -29.14 -2.85 30.79
C SER A 134 -28.90 -3.98 31.81
N ASP A 135 -27.76 -3.96 32.53
CA ASP A 135 -27.39 -5.06 33.45
C ASP A 135 -28.06 -4.96 34.83
N ALA A 136 -28.56 -3.78 35.24
CA ALA A 136 -29.15 -3.59 36.57
C ALA A 136 -30.70 -3.66 36.61
N VAL A 137 -31.37 -3.62 35.45
CA VAL A 137 -32.84 -3.62 35.38
C VAL A 137 -33.42 -5.02 35.13
N SER A 138 -32.58 -6.02 34.86
CA SER A 138 -32.99 -7.42 34.63
C SER A 138 -33.52 -8.16 35.89
N LYS A 139 -33.62 -7.50 37.05
CA LYS A 139 -34.08 -8.13 38.31
C LYS A 139 -35.21 -7.42 39.05
N MET A 140 -35.82 -6.39 38.48
CA MET A 140 -37.04 -5.80 39.04
C MET A 140 -38.17 -5.89 38.02
N THR A 141 -38.65 -7.13 37.85
CA THR A 141 -39.76 -7.48 36.97
C THR A 141 -41.06 -6.92 37.55
N ILE A 142 -41.36 -5.65 37.29
CA ILE A 142 -42.75 -5.33 36.99
C ILE A 142 -42.99 -6.04 35.65
N LYS A 143 -43.72 -7.15 35.67
CA LYS A 143 -44.22 -7.75 34.43
C LYS A 143 -45.00 -6.64 33.74
N ILE A 144 -44.43 -6.02 32.71
CA ILE A 144 -45.19 -5.26 31.73
C ILE A 144 -46.22 -6.27 31.23
N SER A 145 -47.46 -6.17 31.71
CA SER A 145 -48.51 -7.15 31.43
C SER A 145 -49.03 -7.05 30.00
N ASP A 146 -48.37 -6.23 29.20
CA ASP A 146 -48.64 -5.87 27.81
C ASP A 146 -47.32 -5.93 27.03
N SER A 147 -46.56 -7.02 27.19
CA SER A 147 -45.44 -7.32 26.31
C SER A 147 -46.04 -7.69 24.96
N ASP A 148 -46.16 -6.67 24.11
CA ASP A 148 -46.56 -6.84 22.74
C ASP A 148 -45.48 -7.65 22.04
N ALA A 149 -45.83 -8.91 21.75
CA ALA A 149 -44.96 -9.88 21.11
C ALA A 149 -44.37 -9.37 19.78
N TRP A 150 -45.01 -8.39 19.13
CA TRP A 150 -44.44 -7.73 17.95
C TRP A 150 -43.13 -7.02 18.30
N PHE A 151 -43.06 -6.25 19.39
CA PHE A 151 -41.85 -5.52 19.78
C PHE A 151 -40.75 -6.47 20.22
N ASP A 152 -41.07 -7.52 20.97
CA ASP A 152 -40.08 -8.51 21.40
C ASP A 152 -39.48 -9.26 20.19
N ASN A 153 -40.33 -9.68 19.25
CA ASN A 153 -39.89 -10.32 18.01
C ASN A 153 -39.05 -9.35 17.16
N LYS A 154 -39.47 -8.09 17.00
CA LYS A 154 -38.74 -7.10 16.20
C LYS A 154 -37.43 -6.66 16.84
N LEU A 155 -37.37 -6.57 18.16
CA LEU A 155 -36.12 -6.31 18.87
C LEU A 155 -35.12 -7.45 18.64
N GLN A 156 -35.59 -8.71 18.74
CA GLN A 156 -34.76 -9.87 18.46
C GLN A 156 -34.29 -9.93 16.99
N GLU A 157 -35.16 -9.58 16.03
CA GLU A 157 -34.76 -9.47 14.62
C GLU A 157 -33.65 -8.42 14.42
N VAL A 158 -33.81 -7.21 15.01
CA VAL A 158 -32.82 -6.13 14.91
C VAL A 158 -31.48 -6.53 15.55
N GLU A 159 -31.50 -7.17 16.71
CA GLU A 159 -30.28 -7.68 17.36
C GLU A 159 -29.57 -8.75 16.51
N SER A 160 -30.35 -9.61 15.84
CA SER A 160 -29.81 -10.62 14.91
C SER A 160 -29.17 -9.97 13.67
N GLU A 161 -29.86 -9.02 13.04
CA GLU A 161 -29.32 -8.27 11.89
C GLU A 161 -28.05 -7.50 12.26
N GLU A 162 -28.02 -6.86 13.44
CA GLU A 162 -26.83 -6.18 13.92
C GLU A 162 -25.64 -7.14 14.06
N LEU A 163 -25.87 -8.32 14.65
CA LEU A 163 -24.83 -9.32 14.82
C LEU A 163 -24.26 -9.78 13.48
N GLN A 164 -25.12 -10.03 12.48
CA GLN A 164 -24.71 -10.43 11.15
C GLN A 164 -23.94 -9.32 10.42
N LEU A 165 -24.41 -8.07 10.48
CA LEU A 165 -23.72 -6.92 9.88
C LEU A 165 -22.33 -6.70 10.49
N ARG A 166 -22.18 -6.91 11.81
CA ARG A 166 -20.86 -6.86 12.48
C ARG A 166 -19.91 -7.95 11.97
N LYS A 167 -20.41 -9.17 11.78
CA LYS A 167 -19.60 -10.26 11.20
C LYS A 167 -19.22 -9.97 9.75
N LEU A 168 -20.16 -9.50 8.95
CA LEU A 168 -19.93 -9.11 7.55
C LEU A 168 -18.84 -8.03 7.45
N HIS A 169 -18.91 -7.01 8.31
CA HIS A 169 -17.89 -5.96 8.40
C HIS A 169 -16.51 -6.53 8.72
N ALA A 170 -16.40 -7.44 9.69
CA ALA A 170 -15.13 -8.08 10.06
C ALA A 170 -14.50 -8.90 8.91
N VAL A 171 -15.32 -9.59 8.11
CA VAL A 171 -14.85 -10.32 6.92
C VAL A 171 -14.35 -9.34 5.85
N VAL A 172 -15.09 -8.25 5.60
CA VAL A 172 -14.68 -7.20 4.64
C VAL A 172 -13.37 -6.54 5.06
N ASP A 173 -13.19 -6.21 6.33
CA ASP A 173 -11.94 -5.63 6.84
C ASP A 173 -10.76 -6.59 6.66
N SER A 174 -10.98 -7.87 6.95
CA SER A 174 -9.96 -8.92 6.75
C SER A 174 -9.55 -9.03 5.28
N LEU A 175 -10.53 -8.99 4.36
CA LEU A 175 -10.30 -8.99 2.92
C LEU A 175 -9.48 -7.78 2.46
N VAL A 176 -9.81 -6.58 2.96
CA VAL A 176 -9.07 -5.34 2.64
C VAL A 176 -7.63 -5.42 3.13
N ASN A 177 -7.39 -5.92 4.34
CA ASN A 177 -6.05 -6.08 4.88
C ASN A 177 -5.23 -7.10 4.09
N HIS A 178 -5.84 -8.22 3.68
CA HIS A 178 -5.20 -9.22 2.83
C HIS A 178 -4.78 -8.64 1.46
N ARG A 179 -5.61 -7.78 0.85
CA ARG A 179 -5.25 -7.09 -0.40
C ARG A 179 -4.05 -6.15 -0.23
N LYS A 180 -3.94 -5.48 0.91
CA LYS A 180 -2.77 -4.63 1.23
C LYS A 180 -1.50 -5.47 1.37
N GLU A 181 -1.58 -6.63 2.04
CA GLU A 181 -0.47 -7.58 2.16
C GLU A 181 0.00 -8.06 0.77
N LEU A 182 -0.94 -8.44 -0.12
CA LEU A 182 -0.62 -8.85 -1.48
C LEU A 182 0.12 -7.74 -2.27
N CYS A 183 -0.33 -6.49 -2.15
CA CYS A 183 0.34 -5.35 -2.77
C CYS A 183 1.78 -5.21 -2.25
N GLY A 184 1.98 -5.34 -0.93
CA GLY A 184 3.30 -5.36 -0.31
C GLY A 184 4.21 -6.47 -0.85
N ASN A 185 3.70 -7.70 -0.94
CA ASN A 185 4.44 -8.85 -1.48
C ASN A 185 4.83 -8.64 -2.94
N THR A 186 3.95 -8.04 -3.74
CA THR A 186 4.22 -7.70 -5.16
C THR A 186 5.34 -6.66 -5.26
N ALA A 187 5.34 -5.65 -4.38
CA ALA A 187 6.40 -4.66 -4.34
C ALA A 187 7.76 -5.27 -3.93
N VAL A 188 7.77 -6.21 -2.98
CA VAL A 188 8.98 -6.95 -2.59
C VAL A 188 9.49 -7.80 -3.77
N PHE A 189 8.61 -8.52 -4.47
CA PHE A 189 9.00 -9.27 -5.67
C PHE A 189 9.66 -8.37 -6.72
N ALA A 190 9.04 -7.22 -7.02
CA ALA A 190 9.60 -6.26 -7.98
C ALA A 190 11.01 -5.76 -7.56
N LYS A 191 11.25 -5.56 -6.26
CA LYS A 191 12.56 -5.20 -5.71
C LYS A 191 13.56 -6.36 -5.72
N SER A 192 13.11 -7.60 -5.54
CA SER A 192 13.98 -8.78 -5.61
C SER A 192 14.38 -9.12 -7.05
N MET A 193 13.52 -8.80 -8.01
CA MET A 193 13.72 -9.01 -9.45
C MET A 193 14.37 -7.80 -10.11
N LEU A 194 15.19 -7.01 -9.40
CA LEU A 194 15.80 -5.80 -9.97
C LEU A 194 16.67 -6.17 -11.17
N LEU A 195 16.07 -6.10 -12.35
CA LEU A 195 16.72 -6.35 -13.64
C LEU A 195 17.91 -5.41 -13.82
N ALA A 196 17.88 -4.24 -13.15
CA ALA A 196 19.00 -3.32 -13.05
C ALA A 196 20.28 -3.98 -12.51
N ASP A 197 20.19 -4.82 -11.46
CA ASP A 197 21.37 -5.49 -10.90
C ASP A 197 21.91 -6.54 -11.88
N TYR A 198 21.02 -7.27 -12.56
CA TYR A 198 21.39 -8.19 -13.64
C TYR A 198 22.03 -7.48 -14.83
N ILE A 199 21.55 -6.31 -15.22
CA ILE A 199 22.15 -5.47 -16.26
C ILE A 199 23.58 -5.07 -15.86
N ARG A 200 23.79 -4.67 -14.59
CA ARG A 200 25.14 -4.37 -14.09
C ARG A 200 26.04 -5.60 -14.10
N LEU A 201 25.51 -6.76 -13.70
CA LEU A 201 26.26 -8.02 -13.72
C LEU A 201 26.65 -8.45 -15.13
N LEU A 202 25.76 -8.26 -16.12
CA LEU A 202 26.09 -8.43 -17.54
C LEU A 202 27.19 -7.47 -18.00
N GLY A 203 27.19 -6.23 -17.49
CA GLY A 203 28.29 -5.28 -17.70
C GLY A 203 29.63 -5.81 -17.17
N ALA A 204 29.64 -6.41 -15.98
CA ALA A 204 30.84 -7.04 -15.42
C ALA A 204 31.31 -8.25 -16.25
N VAL A 205 30.38 -9.11 -16.69
CA VAL A 205 30.67 -10.23 -17.59
C VAL A 205 31.32 -9.73 -18.87
N ARG A 206 30.76 -8.70 -19.50
CA ARG A 206 31.36 -8.06 -20.69
C ARG A 206 32.79 -7.58 -20.40
N GLY A 207 33.03 -6.97 -19.23
CA GLY A 207 34.37 -6.59 -18.79
C GLY A 207 35.38 -7.75 -18.77
N CYS A 208 34.95 -8.95 -18.36
CA CYS A 208 35.79 -10.15 -18.40
C CYS A 208 36.17 -10.55 -19.84
N PHE A 209 35.22 -10.49 -20.78
CA PHE A 209 35.48 -10.76 -22.20
C PHE A 209 36.41 -9.71 -22.82
N GLU A 210 36.22 -8.43 -22.48
CA GLU A 210 37.11 -7.35 -22.92
C GLU A 210 38.54 -7.54 -22.39
N GLN A 211 38.69 -7.98 -21.13
CA GLN A 211 40.01 -8.29 -20.57
C GLN A 211 40.69 -9.45 -21.30
N ARG A 212 39.94 -10.50 -21.62
CA ARG A 212 40.44 -11.61 -22.44
C ARG A 212 40.91 -11.12 -23.81
N MET A 213 40.12 -10.25 -24.46
CA MET A 213 40.46 -9.66 -25.76
C MET A 213 41.76 -8.84 -25.67
N LYS A 214 41.93 -8.03 -24.63
CA LYS A 214 43.17 -7.26 -24.39
C LYS A 214 44.39 -8.16 -24.22
N THR A 215 44.27 -9.26 -23.49
CA THR A 215 45.40 -10.21 -23.33
C THR A 215 45.75 -10.94 -24.61
N TRP A 216 44.74 -11.26 -25.43
CA TRP A 216 44.98 -11.80 -26.77
C TRP A 216 45.70 -10.81 -27.67
N GLN A 217 45.27 -9.54 -27.70
CA GLN A 217 45.93 -8.49 -28.48
C GLN A 217 47.40 -8.35 -28.09
N ARG A 218 47.72 -8.29 -26.80
CA ARG A 218 49.11 -8.23 -26.31
C ARG A 218 49.96 -9.41 -26.77
N TRP A 219 49.39 -10.62 -26.71
CA TRP A 219 50.08 -11.82 -27.20
C TRP A 219 50.36 -11.74 -28.70
N GLN A 220 49.38 -11.34 -29.51
CA GLN A 220 49.53 -11.21 -30.97
C GLN A 220 50.50 -10.10 -31.36
N GLU A 221 50.48 -8.97 -30.67
CA GLU A 221 51.43 -7.87 -30.87
C GLU A 221 52.87 -8.32 -30.57
N ALA A 222 53.08 -9.07 -29.47
CA ALA A 222 54.38 -9.65 -29.14
C ALA A 222 54.83 -10.68 -30.19
N GLN A 223 53.92 -11.54 -30.67
CA GLN A 223 54.20 -12.51 -31.72
C GLN A 223 54.65 -11.84 -33.02
N SER A 224 53.92 -10.82 -33.47
CA SER A 224 54.28 -10.02 -34.65
C SER A 224 55.63 -9.32 -34.46
N THR A 225 55.92 -8.80 -33.27
CA THR A 225 57.20 -8.16 -32.95
C THR A 225 58.36 -9.17 -33.03
N LEU A 226 58.18 -10.36 -32.44
CA LEU A 226 59.17 -11.43 -32.51
C LEU A 226 59.46 -11.84 -33.96
N GLN A 227 58.42 -11.93 -34.80
CA GLN A 227 58.57 -12.29 -36.21
C GLN A 227 59.41 -11.24 -36.98
N LYS A 228 59.17 -9.95 -36.74
CA LYS A 228 60.00 -8.87 -37.30
C LYS A 228 61.45 -8.94 -36.82
N LYS A 229 61.69 -9.31 -35.56
CA LYS A 229 63.06 -9.49 -35.03
C LYS A 229 63.80 -10.63 -35.72
N ARG A 230 63.13 -11.76 -35.94
CA ARG A 230 63.67 -12.90 -36.72
C ARG A 230 64.01 -12.52 -38.17
N GLU A 231 63.19 -11.70 -38.82
CA GLU A 231 63.49 -11.18 -40.16
C GLU A 231 64.72 -10.26 -40.18
N VAL A 232 64.92 -9.44 -39.14
CA VAL A 232 66.10 -8.58 -38.99
C VAL A 232 67.36 -9.41 -38.76
N GLU A 233 67.31 -10.43 -37.90
CA GLU A 233 68.40 -11.36 -37.69
C GLU A 233 68.83 -12.02 -39.00
N ALA A 234 67.85 -12.53 -39.78
CA ALA A 234 68.13 -13.12 -41.10
C ALA A 234 68.87 -12.14 -42.02
N LYS A 235 68.43 -10.87 -42.07
CA LYS A 235 69.12 -9.82 -42.88
C LYS A 235 70.55 -9.54 -42.38
N LEU A 236 70.77 -9.52 -41.07
CA LEU A 236 72.10 -9.30 -40.47
C LEU A 236 73.06 -10.47 -40.74
N LEU A 237 72.54 -11.70 -40.75
CA LEU A 237 73.28 -12.90 -41.13
C LEU A 237 73.81 -12.78 -42.57
N TRP A 238 72.95 -12.40 -43.52
CA TRP A 238 73.35 -12.15 -44.92
C TRP A 238 74.34 -11.00 -45.08
N ALA A 239 74.26 -9.98 -44.23
CA ALA A 239 75.15 -8.81 -44.28
C ALA A 239 76.51 -9.01 -43.57
N ASN A 240 76.78 -10.19 -43.01
CA ASN A 240 78.02 -10.56 -42.33
C ASN A 240 78.48 -9.58 -41.23
N LYS A 241 77.56 -9.18 -40.33
CA LYS A 241 77.83 -8.28 -39.18
C LYS A 241 77.73 -9.02 -37.84
N PRO A 242 78.79 -9.70 -37.37
CA PRO A 242 78.73 -10.66 -36.26
C PRO A 242 78.34 -10.02 -34.91
N ASP A 243 78.83 -8.83 -34.58
CA ASP A 243 78.52 -8.17 -33.29
C ASP A 243 77.03 -7.80 -33.19
N LYS A 244 76.45 -7.31 -34.28
CA LYS A 244 75.01 -6.97 -34.35
C LYS A 244 74.12 -8.21 -34.41
N LEU A 245 74.64 -9.31 -34.95
CA LEU A 245 73.93 -10.58 -35.02
C LEU A 245 73.76 -11.20 -33.63
N GLN A 246 74.81 -11.14 -32.79
CA GLN A 246 74.75 -11.64 -31.42
C GLN A 246 73.69 -10.89 -30.60
N GLN A 247 73.66 -9.55 -30.69
CA GLN A 247 72.63 -8.74 -30.05
C GLN A 247 71.20 -9.09 -30.53
N ALA A 248 71.01 -9.30 -31.83
CA ALA A 248 69.70 -9.67 -32.39
C ALA A 248 69.21 -11.04 -31.86
N LYS A 249 70.10 -12.01 -31.67
CA LYS A 249 69.78 -13.34 -31.10
C LYS A 249 69.37 -13.26 -29.63
N GLU A 250 70.04 -12.43 -28.85
CA GLU A 250 69.69 -12.17 -27.45
C GLU A 250 68.29 -11.53 -27.34
N GLU A 251 68.01 -10.53 -28.17
CA GLU A 251 66.68 -9.92 -28.25
C GLU A 251 65.59 -10.92 -28.66
N ILE A 252 65.86 -11.80 -29.63
CA ILE A 252 64.92 -12.86 -30.04
C ILE A 252 64.60 -13.78 -28.87
N THR A 253 65.61 -14.23 -28.13
CA THR A 253 65.44 -15.12 -26.96
C THR A 253 64.56 -14.45 -25.89
N GLU A 254 64.77 -13.16 -25.64
CA GLU A 254 63.94 -12.38 -24.71
C GLU A 254 62.47 -12.30 -25.19
N TRP A 255 62.26 -12.01 -26.47
CA TRP A 255 60.91 -11.91 -27.05
C TRP A 255 60.19 -13.25 -27.14
N GLU A 256 60.91 -14.36 -27.36
CA GLU A 256 60.37 -15.73 -27.28
C GLU A 256 59.85 -16.04 -25.86
N GLY A 257 60.60 -15.61 -24.84
CA GLY A 257 60.15 -15.67 -23.45
C GLY A 257 58.86 -14.87 -23.22
N LYS A 258 58.79 -13.63 -23.70
CA LYS A 258 57.61 -12.75 -23.59
C LYS A 258 56.38 -13.31 -24.29
N VAL A 259 56.53 -13.83 -25.51
CA VAL A 259 55.45 -14.49 -26.26
C VAL A 259 54.90 -15.68 -25.48
N THR A 260 55.79 -16.55 -25.00
CA THR A 260 55.41 -17.74 -24.21
C THR A 260 54.67 -17.34 -22.93
N GLN A 261 55.11 -16.27 -22.27
CA GLN A 261 54.43 -15.75 -21.07
C GLN A 261 53.03 -15.22 -21.41
N TYR A 262 52.88 -14.40 -22.45
CA TYR A 262 51.59 -13.82 -22.83
C TYR A 262 50.60 -14.87 -23.35
N GLU A 263 51.08 -15.91 -24.03
CA GLU A 263 50.26 -17.07 -24.42
C GLU A 263 49.67 -17.76 -23.18
N ARG A 264 50.52 -18.06 -22.18
CA ARG A 264 50.07 -18.66 -20.91
C ARG A 264 49.07 -17.78 -20.17
N ASP A 265 49.31 -16.45 -20.14
CA ASP A 265 48.38 -15.51 -19.51
C ASP A 265 47.02 -15.49 -20.21
N PHE A 266 47.01 -15.49 -21.55
CA PHE A 266 45.80 -15.56 -22.36
C PHE A 266 45.02 -16.87 -22.14
N ASP A 267 45.70 -18.01 -22.10
CA ASP A 267 45.07 -19.31 -21.85
C ASP A 267 44.47 -19.38 -20.45
N ARG A 268 45.21 -18.92 -19.43
CA ARG A 268 44.72 -18.86 -18.04
C ARG A 268 43.47 -17.99 -17.91
N ILE A 269 43.46 -16.81 -18.54
CA ILE A 269 42.29 -15.92 -18.54
C ILE A 269 41.14 -16.57 -19.31
N SER A 270 41.42 -17.19 -20.45
CA SER A 270 40.39 -17.88 -21.26
C SER A 270 39.68 -18.98 -20.48
N VAL A 271 40.41 -19.81 -19.73
CA VAL A 271 39.82 -20.86 -18.88
C VAL A 271 38.97 -20.24 -17.77
N THR A 272 39.50 -19.21 -17.08
CA THR A 272 38.78 -18.52 -16.01
C THR A 272 37.47 -17.88 -16.51
N VAL A 273 37.51 -17.15 -17.64
CA VAL A 273 36.32 -16.51 -18.22
C VAL A 273 35.26 -17.53 -18.59
N ARG A 274 35.64 -18.68 -19.17
CA ARG A 274 34.67 -19.76 -19.47
C ARG A 274 34.01 -20.29 -18.20
N LYS A 275 34.80 -20.54 -17.16
CA LYS A 275 34.30 -21.05 -15.87
C LYS A 275 33.34 -20.06 -15.21
N GLU A 276 33.72 -18.79 -15.14
CA GLU A 276 32.89 -17.73 -14.54
C GLU A 276 31.61 -17.49 -15.34
N PHE A 277 31.66 -17.55 -16.68
CA PHE A 277 30.48 -17.40 -17.51
C PHE A 277 29.46 -18.53 -17.27
N LEU A 278 29.91 -19.79 -17.25
CA LEU A 278 29.05 -20.94 -16.97
C LEU A 278 28.44 -20.87 -15.56
N ARG A 279 29.22 -20.42 -14.57
CA ARG A 279 28.73 -20.19 -13.21
C ARG A 279 27.65 -19.11 -13.20
N PHE A 280 27.90 -17.97 -13.83
CA PHE A 280 26.95 -16.87 -13.94
C PHE A 280 25.63 -17.31 -14.59
N GLU A 281 25.67 -18.05 -15.70
CA GLU A 281 24.45 -18.52 -16.36
C GLU A 281 23.61 -19.42 -15.45
N LYS A 282 24.27 -20.34 -14.72
CA LYS A 282 23.61 -21.23 -13.77
C LYS A 282 23.00 -20.46 -12.60
N GLU A 283 23.75 -19.54 -11.99
CA GLU A 283 23.27 -18.72 -10.86
C GLU A 283 22.11 -17.83 -11.27
N LYS A 284 22.22 -17.13 -12.42
CA LYS A 284 21.15 -16.33 -13.01
C LYS A 284 19.89 -17.17 -13.19
N SER A 285 19.98 -18.31 -13.87
CA SER A 285 18.80 -19.15 -14.13
C SER A 285 18.13 -19.61 -12.83
N ASN A 286 18.93 -20.00 -11.83
CA ASN A 286 18.41 -20.48 -10.55
C ASN A 286 17.73 -19.37 -9.74
N ASP A 287 18.33 -18.19 -9.67
CA ASP A 287 17.75 -17.08 -8.93
C ASP A 287 16.46 -16.58 -9.59
N PHE A 288 16.45 -16.35 -10.91
CA PHE A 288 15.22 -16.00 -11.64
C PHE A 288 14.09 -17.00 -11.39
N LYS A 289 14.39 -18.30 -11.50
CA LYS A 289 13.41 -19.36 -11.21
C LYS A 289 12.92 -19.28 -9.76
N SER A 290 13.83 -19.16 -8.80
CA SER A 290 13.51 -19.09 -7.37
C SER A 290 12.60 -17.90 -7.04
N GLN A 291 12.91 -16.70 -7.55
CA GLN A 291 12.11 -15.51 -7.29
C GLN A 291 10.71 -15.62 -7.93
N ILE A 292 10.61 -16.10 -9.18
CA ILE A 292 9.33 -16.30 -9.85
C ILE A 292 8.47 -17.31 -9.12
N VAL A 293 9.04 -18.45 -8.73
CA VAL A 293 8.32 -19.50 -7.99
C VAL A 293 7.76 -18.95 -6.67
N LYS A 294 8.59 -18.27 -5.86
CA LYS A 294 8.15 -17.66 -4.59
C LYS A 294 7.00 -16.67 -4.79
N TYR A 295 7.06 -15.86 -5.86
CA TYR A 295 5.99 -14.92 -6.16
C TYR A 295 4.69 -15.61 -6.59
N LEU A 296 4.79 -16.62 -7.46
CA LEU A 296 3.63 -17.42 -7.88
C LEU A 296 3.00 -18.18 -6.70
N GLU A 297 3.80 -18.72 -5.79
CA GLU A 297 3.32 -19.34 -4.55
C GLU A 297 2.58 -18.33 -3.66
N SER A 298 3.13 -17.11 -3.51
CA SER A 298 2.46 -16.04 -2.78
C SER A 298 1.14 -15.62 -3.43
N LEU A 299 1.09 -15.53 -4.77
CA LEU A 299 -0.13 -15.27 -5.51
C LEU A 299 -1.17 -16.38 -5.32
N LEU A 300 -0.77 -17.64 -5.42
CA LEU A 300 -1.66 -18.78 -5.23
C LEU A 300 -2.26 -18.79 -3.82
N GLN A 301 -1.42 -18.64 -2.80
CA GLN A 301 -1.87 -18.55 -1.41
C GLN A 301 -2.82 -17.37 -1.21
N SER A 302 -2.52 -16.23 -1.84
CA SER A 302 -3.39 -15.06 -1.80
C SER A 302 -4.77 -15.32 -2.39
N GLN A 303 -4.84 -16.00 -3.55
CA GLN A 303 -6.12 -16.38 -4.16
C GLN A 303 -6.89 -17.37 -3.30
N GLN A 304 -6.21 -18.36 -2.71
CA GLN A 304 -6.85 -19.33 -1.79
C GLN A 304 -7.44 -18.63 -0.55
N ARG A 305 -6.73 -17.66 0.04
CA ARG A 305 -7.27 -16.84 1.14
C ARG A 305 -8.46 -15.98 0.67
N HIS A 306 -8.39 -15.42 -0.53
CA HIS A 306 -9.49 -14.64 -1.11
C HIS A 306 -10.77 -15.47 -1.24
N VAL A 307 -10.67 -16.71 -1.72
CA VAL A 307 -11.81 -17.65 -1.78
C VAL A 307 -12.39 -17.88 -0.39
N LYS A 308 -11.56 -18.15 0.63
CA LYS A 308 -12.02 -18.33 2.01
C LYS A 308 -12.78 -17.11 2.57
N PHE A 309 -12.34 -15.90 2.23
CA PHE A 309 -13.09 -14.69 2.62
C PHE A 309 -14.46 -14.62 1.96
N TRP A 310 -14.57 -15.02 0.69
CA TRP A 310 -15.88 -15.08 0.00
C TRP A 310 -16.77 -16.19 0.57
N GLU A 311 -16.21 -17.35 0.91
CA GLU A 311 -16.92 -18.44 1.57
C GLU A 311 -17.43 -18.03 2.97
N ALA A 312 -16.69 -17.19 3.69
CA ALA A 312 -17.12 -16.63 4.97
C ALA A 312 -18.12 -15.47 4.81
N PHE A 313 -18.00 -14.68 3.74
CA PHE A 313 -18.87 -13.54 3.47
C PHE A 313 -20.28 -13.98 3.04
N LEU A 314 -20.36 -15.00 2.17
CA LEU A 314 -21.62 -15.39 1.53
C LEU A 314 -22.73 -15.81 2.52
N PRO A 315 -22.46 -16.62 3.56
CA PRO A 315 -23.48 -16.97 4.55
C PRO A 315 -23.98 -15.75 5.33
N GLU A 316 -23.08 -14.88 5.77
CA GLU A 316 -23.45 -13.66 6.51
C GLU A 316 -24.27 -12.70 5.65
N ALA A 317 -23.91 -12.54 4.37
CA ALA A 317 -24.68 -11.73 3.43
C ALA A 317 -26.07 -12.30 3.16
N LYS A 318 -26.20 -13.63 3.05
CA LYS A 318 -27.50 -14.31 2.90
C LYS A 318 -28.35 -14.24 4.16
N ALA A 319 -27.73 -14.15 5.32
CA ALA A 319 -28.44 -14.13 6.59
C ALA A 319 -29.14 -12.77 6.84
N ILE A 320 -28.67 -11.72 6.15
CA ILE A 320 -29.21 -10.35 6.18
C ILE A 320 -30.26 -10.09 5.09
N ALA A 321 -30.26 -10.89 4.01
CA ALA A 321 -31.10 -10.69 2.82
C ALA A 321 -32.42 -11.48 2.89
#